data_AF-A0A2R5G0K7-F1
#
_entry.id   AF-A0A2R5G0K7-F1
#
_cell.length_a   1.000
_cell.length_b   1.000
_cell.length_c   1.000
_cell.angle_alpha   90.00
_cell.angle_beta   90.00
_cell.angle_gamma   90.00
#
_symmetry.space_group_name_H-M   'P 1'
#
loop_
_entity.id
_entity.type
_entity.pdbx_description
1 polymer ?
#
loop_
_entity_poly.entity_id
_entity_poly.type
_entity_poly.pdbx_seq_one_letter_code
_entity_poly.pdbx_strand_id
1 'polypeptide(L)'
;MTSTQHDGICGESQTFLPVYMTQDYSPPPWWFGDSVCGSGFCSAAGVCECDAGWSDLSSFIDAEGIRCDVNEIAIKLLWAYNLGFSAFKIWRSRQGIRDKAKQHQMLVERAKKHGETYTLWQNKGYLALLVALFVCQPGVWLVGLLHLASSDQRVGKTWAVSIFFLIAKLGFYLAAHFFQPQLLSNILRGAKGSLSRKIVRPVRLWGRINVFTACIVGALPLVPLIVSQVDLVIDQDALTQGIYSAYMAGIVFLMFLYGTQAFVILSRFNAAFSSNLTKQSDQYRQLKRRVTRFQRRAYTHAIFQAIVYTAYFASPFLVNKFDYFLPLSWLVFHIMTKELGVSTLAVERSSSSGKSPSPGPSTGQESPNAPSYSSSQPNNSRLSFATSPSMFTAKDESFAMTSPARCFDFAPLESPRALKPSI
;
A
#
# COMPACT_ATOMS: atom_id res chain seq x y z
N MET A 1 27.61 19.18 -58.37
CA MET A 1 27.62 18.97 -56.92
C MET A 1 26.22 18.57 -56.51
N THR A 2 25.95 17.28 -56.58
CA THR A 2 24.70 16.65 -56.13
C THR A 2 24.83 16.41 -54.65
N SER A 3 24.07 17.15 -53.85
CA SER A 3 23.85 16.88 -52.43
C SER A 3 23.22 15.49 -52.32
N THR A 4 24.01 14.48 -52.01
CA THR A 4 23.50 13.22 -51.45
C THR A 4 22.93 13.57 -50.08
N GLN A 5 21.64 13.91 -50.09
CA GLN A 5 20.78 13.98 -48.93
C GLN A 5 20.82 12.57 -48.33
N HIS A 6 21.74 12.35 -47.40
CA HIS A 6 21.59 11.25 -46.47
C HIS A 6 20.31 11.58 -45.71
N ASP A 7 19.22 10.91 -46.08
CA ASP A 7 18.06 10.73 -45.23
C ASP A 7 18.55 9.96 -44.00
N GLY A 8 19.26 10.67 -43.11
CA GLY A 8 19.63 10.20 -41.81
C GLY A 8 18.34 9.96 -41.08
N ILE A 9 17.89 8.72 -41.07
CA ILE A 9 16.76 8.29 -40.26
C ILE A 9 17.17 8.63 -38.83
N CYS A 10 16.48 9.60 -38.27
CA CYS A 10 16.65 10.03 -36.89
C CYS A 10 16.33 8.83 -36.01
N GLY A 11 17.35 8.30 -35.34
CA GLY A 11 17.24 7.09 -34.54
C GLY A 11 17.19 5.80 -35.37
N GLU A 12 18.26 5.01 -35.29
CA GLU A 12 18.07 3.56 -35.18
C GLU A 12 17.33 3.30 -33.86
N SER A 13 16.01 3.49 -33.81
CA SER A 13 15.22 3.10 -32.64
C SER A 13 15.29 1.59 -32.37
N GLN A 14 15.82 0.82 -33.33
CA GLN A 14 16.03 -0.62 -33.24
C GLN A 14 17.23 -1.04 -32.36
N THR A 15 18.15 -0.14 -32.00
CA THR A 15 19.29 -0.51 -31.14
C THR A 15 18.98 -0.40 -29.65
N PHE A 16 17.99 0.41 -29.26
CA PHE A 16 17.71 0.74 -27.86
C PHE A 16 16.40 0.18 -27.30
N LEU A 17 15.60 -0.46 -28.15
CA LEU A 17 14.49 -1.29 -27.69
C LEU A 17 15.05 -2.71 -27.45
N PRO A 18 14.51 -3.47 -26.48
CA PRO A 18 14.93 -4.85 -26.28
C PRO A 18 14.87 -5.61 -27.60
N VAL A 19 15.86 -6.45 -27.90
CA VAL A 19 15.97 -7.15 -29.20
C VAL A 19 14.67 -7.89 -29.59
N TYR A 20 13.93 -8.39 -28.60
CA TYR A 20 12.63 -9.04 -28.82
C TYR A 20 11.49 -8.08 -29.20
N MET A 21 11.63 -6.79 -28.94
CA MET A 21 10.70 -5.73 -29.35
C MET A 21 11.08 -5.14 -30.72
N THR A 22 12.34 -5.25 -31.14
CA THR A 22 12.85 -4.60 -32.37
C THR A 22 12.64 -5.44 -33.60
N GLN A 23 12.67 -6.78 -33.49
CA GLN A 23 12.47 -7.69 -34.62
C GLN A 23 11.09 -7.57 -35.29
N ASP A 24 10.07 -7.05 -34.59
CA ASP A 24 8.71 -6.86 -35.11
C ASP A 24 8.23 -5.39 -35.09
N TYR A 25 9.11 -4.42 -34.77
CA TYR A 25 8.73 -3.01 -34.71
C TYR A 25 8.67 -2.38 -36.11
N SER A 26 7.65 -2.74 -36.88
CA SER A 26 7.16 -1.87 -37.94
C SER A 26 6.38 -0.75 -37.26
N PRO A 27 6.79 0.54 -37.36
CA PRO A 27 6.01 1.62 -36.75
C PRO A 27 4.57 1.52 -37.28
N PRO A 28 3.55 1.49 -36.39
CA PRO A 28 2.19 1.27 -36.81
C PRO A 28 1.74 2.37 -37.78
N PRO A 29 0.91 2.04 -38.77
CA PRO A 29 0.57 2.90 -39.91
C PRO A 29 -0.22 4.17 -39.54
N TRP A 30 -0.45 4.49 -38.26
CA TRP A 30 -1.05 5.76 -37.85
C TRP A 30 -0.02 6.83 -37.48
N TRP A 31 1.28 6.60 -37.72
CA TRP A 31 2.37 7.58 -37.57
C TRP A 31 2.47 8.62 -38.69
N PHE A 32 1.43 8.78 -39.52
CA PHE A 32 1.38 9.80 -40.56
C PHE A 32 1.19 11.20 -39.95
N GLY A 33 2.25 11.78 -39.36
CA GLY A 33 2.27 13.21 -39.05
C GLY A 33 3.20 13.66 -37.92
N ASP A 34 3.56 12.78 -36.98
CA ASP A 34 4.41 13.16 -35.86
C ASP A 34 5.89 12.97 -36.23
N SER A 35 6.72 13.95 -35.87
CA SER A 35 8.16 13.88 -36.07
C SER A 35 8.71 12.61 -35.39
N VAL A 36 9.72 11.97 -35.99
CA VAL A 36 10.37 10.78 -35.42
C VAL A 36 10.88 11.04 -33.99
N CYS A 37 11.20 12.30 -33.71
CA CYS A 37 11.67 12.81 -32.42
C CYS A 37 10.56 13.22 -31.44
N GLY A 38 9.28 13.09 -31.77
CA GLY A 38 8.17 13.54 -30.93
C GLY A 38 8.11 15.08 -30.85
N SER A 39 8.24 15.64 -29.65
CA SER A 39 8.26 17.10 -29.40
C SER A 39 9.67 17.68 -29.51
N GLY A 40 10.33 17.41 -30.62
CA GLY A 40 11.68 17.86 -30.90
C GLY A 40 11.97 17.81 -32.39
N PHE A 41 13.22 18.07 -32.74
CA PHE A 41 13.69 18.00 -34.12
C PHE A 41 14.91 17.09 -34.20
N CYS A 42 15.17 16.62 -35.41
CA CYS A 42 16.33 15.81 -35.67
C CYS A 42 17.52 16.68 -36.06
N SER A 43 18.59 16.57 -35.30
CA SER A 43 19.85 17.25 -35.60
C SER A 43 20.51 16.68 -36.85
N ALA A 44 21.45 17.43 -37.42
CA ALA A 44 22.29 16.94 -38.52
C ALA A 44 23.15 15.72 -38.13
N ALA A 45 23.31 15.46 -36.83
CA ALA A 45 24.02 14.29 -36.31
C ALA A 45 23.14 13.02 -36.23
N GLY A 46 21.86 13.10 -36.62
CA GLY A 46 20.92 11.97 -36.58
C GLY A 46 20.36 11.66 -35.19
N VAL A 47 20.57 12.55 -34.21
CA VAL A 47 20.00 12.45 -32.86
C VAL A 47 18.85 13.44 -32.69
N CYS A 48 17.88 13.08 -31.86
CA CYS A 48 16.75 13.93 -31.52
C CYS A 48 17.14 14.98 -30.47
N GLU A 49 16.96 16.26 -30.82
CA GLU A 49 17.09 17.39 -29.90
C GLU A 49 15.69 17.84 -29.47
N CYS A 50 15.48 17.95 -28.15
CA CYS A 50 14.16 18.21 -27.58
C CYS A 50 13.81 19.69 -27.52
N ASP A 51 12.55 20.01 -27.81
CA ASP A 51 12.02 21.35 -27.60
C ASP A 51 12.03 21.70 -26.10
N ALA A 52 12.08 23.00 -25.80
CA ALA A 52 12.13 23.48 -24.42
C ALA A 52 10.97 22.92 -23.56
N GLY A 53 11.33 22.30 -22.43
CA GLY A 53 10.39 21.66 -21.50
C GLY A 53 10.05 20.20 -21.82
N TRP A 54 10.61 19.65 -22.90
CA TRP A 54 10.60 18.23 -23.22
C TRP A 54 11.97 17.61 -22.98
N SER A 55 11.96 16.32 -22.68
CA SER A 55 13.13 15.52 -22.33
C SER A 55 13.00 14.15 -22.98
N ASP A 56 14.16 13.59 -23.24
CA ASP A 56 14.44 12.22 -23.66
C ASP A 56 14.90 11.35 -22.48
N LEU A 57 15.16 11.95 -21.31
CA LEU A 57 15.55 11.25 -20.09
C LEU A 57 14.35 10.60 -19.42
N SER A 58 14.29 9.27 -19.44
CA SER A 58 13.34 8.48 -18.66
C SER A 58 13.99 7.84 -17.43
N SER A 59 13.20 7.57 -16.38
CA SER A 59 13.65 6.70 -15.30
C SER A 59 13.84 5.26 -15.82
N PHE A 60 14.88 4.58 -15.33
CA PHE A 60 15.23 3.19 -15.65
C PHE A 60 15.64 2.86 -17.08
N ILE A 61 15.43 3.69 -18.10
CA ILE A 61 15.95 3.48 -19.45
C ILE A 61 16.56 4.78 -19.94
N ASP A 62 17.77 4.71 -20.49
CA ASP A 62 18.31 5.83 -21.23
C ASP A 62 17.68 5.90 -22.60
N ALA A 63 16.99 7.00 -22.90
CA ALA A 63 16.42 7.25 -24.22
C ALA A 63 17.01 8.54 -24.82
N GLU A 64 18.16 8.98 -24.31
CA GLU A 64 18.89 10.16 -24.78
C GLU A 64 19.12 10.14 -26.29
N GLY A 65 18.73 11.21 -26.97
CA GLY A 65 18.85 11.34 -28.43
C GLY A 65 17.89 10.49 -29.25
N ILE A 66 16.97 9.73 -28.62
CA ILE A 66 16.04 8.82 -29.32
C ILE A 66 14.68 9.47 -29.52
N ARG A 67 14.00 9.93 -28.45
CA ARG A 67 12.64 10.52 -28.54
C ARG A 67 12.38 11.53 -27.42
N CYS A 68 11.83 12.69 -27.79
CA CYS A 68 11.45 13.78 -26.88
C CYS A 68 9.99 13.65 -26.45
N ASP A 69 9.74 12.63 -25.64
CA ASP A 69 8.39 12.22 -25.24
C ASP A 69 8.01 12.67 -23.82
N VAL A 70 8.95 13.20 -23.04
CA VAL A 70 8.76 13.48 -21.62
C VAL A 70 8.69 14.97 -21.35
N ASN A 71 7.47 15.48 -21.17
CA ASN A 71 7.21 16.84 -20.70
C ASN A 71 7.54 17.00 -19.21
N GLU A 72 8.61 17.75 -18.91
CA GLU A 72 9.12 17.93 -17.56
C GLU A 72 8.20 18.78 -16.68
N ILE A 73 7.54 19.77 -17.27
CA ILE A 73 6.59 20.65 -16.55
C ILE A 73 5.44 19.81 -16.00
N ALA A 74 4.90 18.92 -16.83
CA ALA A 74 3.85 18.00 -16.41
C ALA A 74 4.30 17.08 -15.27
N ILE A 75 5.53 16.54 -15.31
CA ILE A 75 6.08 15.74 -14.21
C ILE A 75 6.19 16.57 -12.92
N LYS A 76 6.71 17.79 -13.00
CA LYS A 76 6.79 18.71 -11.84
C LYS A 76 5.42 18.99 -11.27
N LEU A 77 4.41 19.26 -12.10
CA LEU A 77 3.03 19.47 -11.65
C LEU A 77 2.43 18.22 -10.97
N LEU A 78 2.69 17.03 -11.51
CA LEU A 78 2.24 15.78 -10.91
C LEU A 78 2.88 15.52 -9.53
N TRP A 79 4.16 15.82 -9.38
CA TRP A 79 4.85 15.76 -8.09
C TRP A 79 4.34 16.81 -7.10
N ALA A 80 4.16 18.06 -7.54
CA ALA A 80 3.56 19.11 -6.71
C ALA A 80 2.17 18.70 -6.21
N TYR A 81 1.35 18.12 -7.09
CA TYR A 81 0.04 17.57 -6.72
C TYR A 81 0.17 16.41 -5.71
N ASN A 82 1.10 15.48 -5.93
CA ASN A 82 1.34 14.36 -5.01
C ASN A 82 1.73 14.86 -3.61
N LEU A 83 2.68 15.81 -3.50
CA LEU A 83 3.10 16.39 -2.22
C LEU A 83 1.97 17.16 -1.54
N GLY A 84 1.23 17.99 -2.27
CA GLY A 84 0.06 18.71 -1.75
C GLY A 84 -1.02 17.74 -1.23
N PHE A 85 -1.28 16.66 -1.96
CA PHE A 85 -2.19 15.60 -1.54
C PHE A 85 -1.69 14.87 -0.29
N SER A 86 -0.38 14.60 -0.20
CA SER A 86 0.25 14.04 1.00
C SER A 86 0.02 14.91 2.22
N ALA A 87 0.36 16.20 2.13
CA ALA A 87 0.17 17.18 3.20
C ALA A 87 -1.29 17.22 3.66
N PHE A 88 -2.23 17.28 2.71
CA PHE A 88 -3.66 17.28 3.00
C PHE A 88 -4.12 16.01 3.73
N LYS A 89 -3.65 14.82 3.31
CA LYS A 89 -4.03 13.55 3.97
C LYS A 89 -3.46 13.44 5.38
N ILE A 90 -2.22 13.85 5.61
CA ILE A 90 -1.59 13.87 6.94
C ILE A 90 -2.30 14.88 7.85
N TRP A 91 -2.59 16.07 7.35
CA TRP A 91 -3.35 17.09 8.08
C TRP A 91 -4.73 16.56 8.50
N ARG A 92 -5.47 15.95 7.57
CA ARG A 92 -6.80 15.41 7.85
C ARG A 92 -6.75 14.23 8.84
N SER A 93 -5.67 13.47 8.89
CA SER A 93 -5.51 12.35 9.82
C SER A 93 -4.90 12.73 11.17
N ARG A 94 -4.54 14.01 11.38
CA ARG A 94 -3.84 14.50 12.59
C ARG A 94 -4.52 14.10 13.92
N GLN A 95 -5.85 14.16 13.98
CA GLN A 95 -6.60 13.80 15.19
C GLN A 95 -6.48 12.29 15.44
N GLY A 96 -6.75 11.46 14.44
CA GLY A 96 -6.59 10.00 14.56
C GLY A 96 -5.15 9.58 14.92
N ILE A 97 -4.14 10.28 14.40
CA ILE A 97 -2.74 10.08 14.78
C ILE A 97 -2.54 10.37 16.27
N ARG A 98 -3.04 11.50 16.77
CA ARG A 98 -2.97 11.88 18.19
C ARG A 98 -3.71 10.89 19.08
N ASP A 99 -4.90 10.44 18.66
CA ASP A 99 -5.70 9.49 19.44
C ASP A 99 -5.01 8.14 19.55
N LYS A 100 -4.34 7.68 18.49
CA LYS A 100 -3.50 6.47 18.55
C LYS A 100 -2.30 6.60 19.47
N ALA A 101 -1.64 7.76 19.46
CA ALA A 101 -0.52 8.02 20.36
C ALA A 101 -0.99 7.96 21.83
N LYS A 102 -2.10 8.63 22.15
CA LYS A 102 -2.74 8.55 23.47
C LYS A 102 -3.15 7.12 23.84
N GLN A 103 -3.73 6.39 22.90
CA GLN A 103 -4.10 4.98 23.11
C GLN A 103 -2.89 4.13 23.46
N HIS A 104 -1.76 4.33 22.78
CA HIS A 104 -0.52 3.63 23.11
C HIS A 104 -0.03 3.99 24.51
N GLN A 105 -0.02 5.28 24.88
CA GLN A 105 0.36 5.73 26.23
C GLN A 105 -0.51 5.08 27.31
N MET A 106 -1.83 5.04 27.12
CA MET A 106 -2.75 4.37 28.06
C MET A 106 -2.46 2.87 28.21
N LEU A 107 -2.06 2.19 27.12
CA LEU A 107 -1.66 0.77 27.19
C LEU A 107 -0.34 0.58 27.96
N VAL A 108 0.61 1.48 27.78
CA VAL A 108 1.89 1.49 28.50
C VAL A 108 1.67 1.72 29.99
N GLU A 109 0.87 2.72 30.36
CA GLU A 109 0.54 3.00 31.75
C GLU A 109 -0.21 1.84 32.41
N ARG A 110 -1.15 1.22 31.68
CA ARG A 110 -1.87 0.05 32.18
C ARG A 110 -0.92 -1.11 32.44
N ALA A 111 -0.02 -1.42 31.52
CA ALA A 111 0.96 -2.49 31.73
C ALA A 111 1.88 -2.20 32.92
N LYS A 112 2.36 -0.95 33.04
CA LYS A 112 3.18 -0.51 34.17
C LYS A 112 2.47 -0.71 35.52
N LYS A 113 1.17 -0.43 35.60
CA LYS A 113 0.36 -0.69 36.81
C LYS A 113 0.27 -2.18 37.18
N HIS A 114 0.47 -3.08 36.23
CA HIS A 114 0.50 -4.53 36.45
C HIS A 114 1.92 -5.08 36.62
N GLY A 115 2.95 -4.21 36.69
CA GLY A 115 4.34 -4.63 36.75
C GLY A 115 4.88 -5.20 35.43
N GLU A 116 4.18 -5.01 34.31
CA GLU A 116 4.58 -5.49 32.99
C GLU A 116 5.19 -4.35 32.14
N THR A 117 6.11 -4.69 31.24
CA THR A 117 6.65 -3.76 30.25
C THR A 117 5.90 -3.89 28.92
N TYR A 118 5.35 -2.77 28.44
CA TYR A 118 4.65 -2.73 27.15
C TYR A 118 5.45 -1.89 26.15
N THR A 119 5.91 -2.53 25.08
CA THR A 119 6.77 -1.89 24.07
C THR A 119 6.02 -1.55 22.79
N LEU A 120 6.59 -0.67 21.96
CA LEU A 120 6.02 -0.29 20.67
C LEU A 120 5.78 -1.50 19.74
N TRP A 121 6.66 -2.51 19.81
CA TRP A 121 6.55 -3.77 19.05
C TRP A 121 5.28 -4.57 19.34
N GLN A 122 4.71 -4.40 20.53
CA GLN A 122 3.46 -5.04 20.92
C GLN A 122 2.24 -4.29 20.36
N ASN A 123 2.38 -3.00 20.04
CA ASN A 123 1.35 -2.20 19.36
C ASN A 123 1.68 -2.00 17.87
N LYS A 124 1.58 -3.09 17.10
CA LYS A 124 1.91 -3.10 15.67
C LYS A 124 1.14 -2.07 14.84
N GLY A 125 -0.09 -1.72 15.26
CA GLY A 125 -0.91 -0.74 14.56
C GLY A 125 -0.41 0.70 14.72
N TYR A 126 0.19 1.02 15.87
CA TYR A 126 0.87 2.30 16.08
C TYR A 126 2.26 2.29 15.45
N LEU A 127 3.01 1.19 15.58
CA LEU A 127 4.29 1.02 14.88
C LEU A 127 4.15 1.19 13.36
N ALA A 128 3.13 0.59 12.74
CA ALA A 128 2.83 0.75 11.31
C ALA A 128 2.63 2.23 10.92
N LEU A 129 1.92 2.99 11.78
CA LEU A 129 1.67 4.40 11.56
C LEU A 129 2.97 5.22 11.67
N LEU A 130 3.82 4.92 12.65
CA LEU A 130 5.11 5.58 12.80
C LEU A 130 6.03 5.29 11.60
N VAL A 131 6.11 4.03 11.14
CA VAL A 131 6.89 3.69 9.94
C VAL A 131 6.35 4.43 8.71
N ALA A 132 5.02 4.54 8.56
CA ALA A 132 4.45 5.33 7.48
C ALA A 132 4.85 6.81 7.57
N LEU A 133 4.72 7.44 8.74
CA LEU A 133 4.97 8.87 8.93
C LEU A 133 6.46 9.27 8.93
N PHE A 134 7.35 8.40 9.42
CA PHE A 134 8.76 8.73 9.65
C PHE A 134 9.73 8.04 8.69
N VAL A 135 9.27 7.06 7.89
CA VAL A 135 10.10 6.39 6.88
C VAL A 135 9.50 6.57 5.49
N CYS A 136 8.25 6.14 5.30
CA CYS A 136 7.60 6.20 4.00
C CYS A 136 7.38 7.65 3.53
N GLN A 137 6.70 8.48 4.32
CA GLN A 137 6.37 9.86 3.92
C GLN A 137 7.63 10.72 3.67
N PRO A 138 8.66 10.74 4.53
CA PRO A 138 9.87 11.50 4.24
C PRO A 138 10.55 11.06 2.95
N GLY A 139 10.61 9.75 2.67
CA GLY A 139 11.12 9.25 1.39
C GLY A 139 10.31 9.76 0.20
N VAL A 140 8.97 9.75 0.30
CA VAL A 140 8.09 10.30 -0.76
C VAL A 140 8.33 11.80 -0.97
N TRP A 141 8.40 12.56 0.12
CA TRP A 141 8.61 13.99 0.09
C TRP A 141 9.96 14.36 -0.51
N LEU A 142 11.03 13.65 -0.14
CA LEU A 142 12.37 13.92 -0.66
C LEU A 142 12.48 13.61 -2.15
N VAL A 143 11.90 12.51 -2.65
CA VAL A 143 11.83 12.25 -4.09
C VAL A 143 11.05 13.34 -4.82
N GLY A 144 9.88 13.72 -4.32
CA GLY A 144 9.07 14.75 -4.95
C GLY A 144 9.75 16.13 -4.97
N LEU A 145 10.42 16.52 -3.87
CA LEU A 145 11.17 17.77 -3.80
C LEU A 145 12.36 17.78 -4.77
N LEU A 146 13.08 16.66 -4.93
CA LEU A 146 14.17 16.57 -5.90
C LEU A 146 13.67 16.74 -7.34
N HIS A 147 12.55 16.11 -7.71
CA HIS A 147 11.96 16.28 -9.04
C HIS A 147 11.42 17.70 -9.28
N LEU A 148 10.97 18.40 -8.23
CA LEU A 148 10.57 19.80 -8.33
C LEU A 148 11.79 20.72 -8.50
N ALA A 149 12.89 20.42 -7.80
CA ALA A 149 14.10 21.22 -7.80
C ALA A 149 14.94 21.04 -9.07
N SER A 150 14.97 19.84 -9.65
CA SER A 150 15.78 19.51 -10.83
C SER A 150 15.06 18.51 -11.74
N SER A 151 15.20 18.73 -13.05
CA SER A 151 14.70 17.88 -14.15
C SER A 151 15.49 16.58 -14.30
N ASP A 152 16.78 16.62 -13.99
CA ASP A 152 17.75 15.56 -14.34
C ASP A 152 17.79 14.44 -13.30
N GLN A 153 17.08 14.63 -12.19
CA GLN A 153 17.00 13.70 -11.09
C GLN A 153 16.03 12.57 -11.46
N ARG A 154 16.55 11.35 -11.72
CA ARG A 154 15.75 10.18 -12.13
C ARG A 154 16.04 8.94 -11.27
N VAL A 155 15.04 8.09 -11.11
CA VAL A 155 15.20 6.80 -10.39
C VAL A 155 16.05 5.87 -11.26
N GLY A 156 17.08 5.29 -10.67
CA GLY A 156 18.03 4.42 -11.35
C GLY A 156 19.20 5.13 -12.05
N LYS A 157 19.11 6.45 -12.25
CA LYS A 157 20.21 7.28 -12.81
C LYS A 157 20.87 8.17 -11.78
N THR A 158 20.15 8.59 -10.73
CA THR A 158 20.73 9.42 -9.67
C THR A 158 20.66 8.75 -8.30
N TRP A 159 21.78 8.78 -7.56
CA TRP A 159 21.91 8.15 -6.24
C TRP A 159 20.87 8.66 -5.22
N ALA A 160 20.74 9.98 -5.08
CA ALA A 160 19.86 10.58 -4.08
C ALA A 160 18.39 10.15 -4.27
N VAL A 161 17.85 10.32 -5.49
CA VAL A 161 16.48 9.90 -5.82
C VAL A 161 16.30 8.40 -5.61
N SER A 162 17.25 7.58 -6.05
CA SER A 162 17.13 6.12 -5.96
C SER A 162 17.14 5.60 -4.52
N ILE A 163 17.96 6.21 -3.65
CA ILE A 163 17.97 5.91 -2.21
C ILE A 163 16.65 6.31 -1.56
N PHE A 164 16.15 7.53 -1.82
CA PHE A 164 14.88 7.98 -1.24
C PHE A 164 13.68 7.19 -1.77
N PHE A 165 13.73 6.75 -3.03
CA PHE A 165 12.78 5.82 -3.63
C PHE A 165 12.76 4.48 -2.88
N LEU A 166 13.93 3.88 -2.63
CA LEU A 166 14.04 2.65 -1.86
C LEU A 166 13.47 2.82 -0.44
N ILE A 167 13.81 3.91 0.25
CA ILE A 167 13.30 4.23 1.59
C ILE A 167 11.77 4.35 1.59
N ALA A 168 11.20 5.07 0.61
CA ALA A 168 9.76 5.25 0.47
C ALA A 168 9.04 3.91 0.28
N LYS A 169 9.57 3.05 -0.61
CA LYS A 169 9.04 1.71 -0.89
C LYS A 169 9.14 0.81 0.34
N LEU A 170 10.32 0.72 0.96
CA LEU A 170 10.55 -0.08 2.16
C LEU A 170 9.60 0.33 3.29
N GLY A 171 9.50 1.64 3.55
CA GLY A 171 8.59 2.20 4.55
C GLY A 171 7.12 1.84 4.27
N PHE A 172 6.68 1.93 3.01
CA PHE A 172 5.31 1.58 2.63
C PHE A 172 5.00 0.10 2.92
N TYR A 173 5.86 -0.81 2.46
CA TYR A 173 5.63 -2.24 2.61
C TYR A 173 5.79 -2.72 4.05
N LEU A 174 6.72 -2.13 4.83
CA LEU A 174 6.83 -2.36 6.27
C LEU A 174 5.57 -1.88 7.02
N ALA A 175 5.06 -0.69 6.70
CA ALA A 175 3.82 -0.19 7.30
C ALA A 175 2.64 -1.11 6.99
N ALA A 176 2.50 -1.57 5.74
CA ALA A 176 1.48 -2.54 5.35
C ALA A 176 1.62 -3.88 6.10
N HIS A 177 2.86 -4.37 6.25
CA HIS A 177 3.19 -5.59 6.98
C HIS A 177 2.79 -5.54 8.45
N PHE A 178 3.06 -4.43 9.14
CA PHE A 178 2.68 -4.30 10.54
C PHE A 178 1.17 -4.10 10.71
N PHE A 179 0.54 -3.41 9.77
CA PHE A 179 -0.87 -3.05 9.85
C PHE A 179 -1.82 -4.22 9.63
N GLN A 180 -1.67 -4.99 8.54
CA GLN A 180 -2.64 -6.02 8.15
C GLN A 180 -2.83 -7.12 9.23
N PRO A 181 -1.77 -7.69 9.83
CA PRO A 181 -1.93 -8.69 10.89
C PRO A 181 -2.53 -8.10 12.16
N GLN A 182 -2.24 -6.83 12.48
CA GLN A 182 -2.82 -6.17 13.65
C GLN A 182 -4.31 -5.95 13.49
N LEU A 183 -4.72 -5.43 12.33
CA LEU A 183 -6.12 -5.22 12.00
C LEU A 183 -6.86 -6.56 12.19
N LEU A 184 -6.37 -7.61 11.54
CA LEU A 184 -6.97 -8.95 11.62
C LEU A 184 -6.96 -9.54 13.03
N SER A 185 -5.89 -9.34 13.80
CA SER A 185 -5.82 -9.79 15.19
C SER A 185 -6.82 -9.05 16.08
N ASN A 186 -7.02 -7.74 15.87
CA ASN A 186 -8.00 -6.96 16.61
C ASN A 186 -9.42 -7.42 16.30
N ILE A 187 -9.70 -7.72 15.02
CA ILE A 187 -10.98 -8.25 14.56
C ILE A 187 -11.26 -9.62 15.19
N LEU A 188 -10.27 -10.52 15.19
CA LEU A 188 -10.41 -11.90 15.63
C LEU A 188 -10.27 -12.08 17.15
N ARG A 189 -10.04 -11.00 17.91
CA ARG A 189 -9.84 -11.07 19.37
C ARG A 189 -11.07 -11.58 20.13
N GLY A 190 -12.25 -11.53 19.51
CA GLY A 190 -13.50 -12.14 20.02
C GLY A 190 -13.81 -13.55 19.49
N ALA A 191 -13.00 -14.08 18.56
CA ALA A 191 -13.20 -15.41 18.00
C ALA A 191 -12.44 -16.48 18.82
N LYS A 192 -12.88 -17.75 18.79
CA LYS A 192 -12.20 -18.87 19.46
C LYS A 192 -10.69 -18.85 19.15
N GLY A 193 -9.83 -18.94 20.17
CA GLY A 193 -8.39 -18.74 20.05
C GLY A 193 -7.66 -19.67 19.05
N SER A 194 -8.22 -20.85 18.77
CA SER A 194 -7.72 -21.76 17.71
C SER A 194 -7.92 -21.18 16.31
N LEU A 195 -9.07 -20.58 16.03
CA LEU A 195 -9.39 -19.97 14.74
C LEU A 195 -8.52 -18.75 14.46
N SER A 196 -8.35 -17.87 15.46
CA SER A 196 -7.46 -16.71 15.37
C SER A 196 -6.04 -17.13 15.02
N ARG A 197 -5.49 -18.15 15.70
CA ARG A 197 -4.14 -18.68 15.38
C ARG A 197 -4.04 -19.25 13.97
N LYS A 198 -5.05 -20.01 13.51
CA LYS A 198 -5.08 -20.60 12.15
C LYS A 198 -5.11 -19.54 11.04
N ILE A 199 -5.78 -18.41 11.27
CA ILE A 199 -5.87 -17.33 10.26
C ILE A 199 -4.67 -16.37 10.36
N VAL A 200 -4.25 -15.98 11.57
CA VAL A 200 -3.22 -14.94 11.75
C VAL A 200 -1.82 -15.43 11.39
N ARG A 201 -1.48 -16.70 11.65
CA ARG A 201 -0.15 -17.27 11.30
C ARG A 201 0.17 -17.17 9.80
N PRO A 202 -0.66 -17.68 8.87
CA PRO A 202 -0.35 -17.58 7.45
C PRO A 202 -0.29 -16.12 7.00
N VAL A 203 -1.16 -15.23 7.49
CA VAL A 203 -1.12 -13.80 7.15
C VAL A 203 0.20 -13.14 7.52
N ARG A 204 0.79 -13.51 8.67
CA ARG A 204 2.12 -13.03 9.05
C ARG A 204 3.21 -13.55 8.12
N LEU A 205 3.12 -14.82 7.71
CA LEU A 205 4.09 -15.41 6.78
C LEU A 205 4.01 -14.73 5.41
N TRP A 206 2.81 -14.61 4.83
CA TRP A 206 2.58 -13.87 3.59
C TRP A 206 3.06 -12.43 3.67
N GLY A 207 2.78 -11.76 4.79
CA GLY A 207 3.29 -10.42 5.02
C GLY A 207 4.82 -10.34 5.02
N ARG A 208 5.53 -11.35 5.54
CA ARG A 208 7.01 -11.39 5.53
C ARG A 208 7.55 -11.60 4.12
N ILE A 209 6.96 -12.55 3.39
CA ILE A 209 7.31 -12.83 2.00
C ILE A 209 7.14 -11.55 1.17
N ASN A 210 6.00 -10.87 1.30
CA ASN A 210 5.74 -9.64 0.56
C ASN A 210 6.73 -8.52 0.89
N VAL A 211 7.11 -8.32 2.15
CA VAL A 211 8.15 -7.34 2.50
C VAL A 211 9.49 -7.72 1.89
N PHE A 212 9.89 -8.98 2.03
CA PHE A 212 11.18 -9.45 1.49
C PHE A 212 11.25 -9.29 -0.03
N THR A 213 10.22 -9.73 -0.77
CA THR A 213 10.12 -9.54 -2.21
C THR A 213 10.11 -8.06 -2.56
N ALA A 214 9.38 -7.23 -1.82
CA ALA A 214 9.36 -5.80 -2.06
C ALA A 214 10.71 -5.11 -1.81
N CYS A 215 11.51 -5.58 -0.84
CA CYS A 215 12.87 -5.09 -0.63
C CYS A 215 13.76 -5.38 -1.83
N ILE A 216 13.72 -6.63 -2.34
CA ILE A 216 14.50 -7.03 -3.50
C ILE A 216 14.10 -6.19 -4.72
N VAL A 217 12.81 -6.15 -5.03
CA VAL A 217 12.29 -5.41 -6.19
C VAL A 217 12.56 -3.90 -6.03
N GLY A 218 12.41 -3.35 -4.83
CA GLY A 218 12.68 -1.94 -4.54
C GLY A 218 14.15 -1.55 -4.64
N ALA A 219 15.07 -2.50 -4.49
CA ALA A 219 16.51 -2.28 -4.58
C ALA A 219 17.07 -2.45 -6.01
N LEU A 220 16.33 -3.07 -6.93
CA LEU A 220 16.71 -3.22 -8.34
C LEU A 220 17.19 -1.92 -9.01
N PRO A 221 16.55 -0.73 -8.82
CA PRO A 221 17.03 0.51 -9.42
C PRO A 221 18.44 0.93 -8.96
N LEU A 222 18.99 0.37 -7.88
CA LEU A 222 20.37 0.68 -7.45
C LEU A 222 21.42 -0.12 -8.22
N VAL A 223 21.04 -1.19 -8.92
CA VAL A 223 22.00 -2.06 -9.62
C VAL A 223 22.72 -1.31 -10.75
N PRO A 224 22.05 -0.57 -11.66
CA PRO A 224 22.74 0.20 -12.70
C PRO A 224 23.72 1.22 -12.11
N LEU A 225 23.32 1.90 -11.03
CA LEU A 225 24.19 2.84 -10.31
C LEU A 225 25.45 2.18 -9.78
N ILE A 226 25.32 1.02 -9.12
CA ILE A 226 26.47 0.31 -8.56
C ILE A 226 27.39 -0.17 -9.70
N VAL A 227 26.82 -0.75 -10.76
CA VAL A 227 27.62 -1.29 -11.88
C VAL A 227 28.33 -0.18 -12.65
N SER A 228 27.71 1.00 -12.82
CA SER A 228 28.33 2.17 -13.46
C SER A 228 29.60 2.67 -12.76
N GLN A 229 29.82 2.30 -11.50
CA GLN A 229 31.01 2.71 -10.73
C GLN A 229 32.18 1.72 -10.84
N VAL A 230 31.97 0.52 -11.40
CA VAL A 230 32.96 -0.58 -11.34
C VAL A 230 33.75 -0.71 -12.65
N ASP A 231 33.62 0.22 -13.60
CA ASP A 231 34.29 0.19 -14.92
C ASP A 231 34.21 -1.18 -15.62
N LEU A 232 33.12 -1.92 -15.39
CA LEU A 232 32.88 -3.19 -16.08
C LEU A 232 32.48 -2.89 -17.52
N VAL A 233 33.11 -3.59 -18.47
CA VAL A 233 32.76 -3.58 -19.91
C VAL A 233 31.46 -4.37 -20.11
N ILE A 234 30.38 -3.88 -19.51
CA ILE A 234 29.02 -4.39 -19.70
C ILE A 234 28.26 -3.31 -20.47
N ASP A 235 27.51 -3.73 -21.47
CA ASP A 235 26.55 -2.88 -22.16
C ASP A 235 25.53 -2.31 -21.14
N GLN A 236 25.69 -1.03 -20.80
CA GLN A 236 24.89 -0.31 -19.81
C GLN A 236 23.41 -0.30 -20.19
N ASP A 237 23.11 -0.23 -21.49
CA ASP A 237 21.74 -0.13 -21.99
C ASP A 237 21.02 -1.46 -21.82
N ALA A 238 21.65 -2.56 -22.21
CA ALA A 238 21.12 -3.90 -22.01
C ALA A 238 20.90 -4.22 -20.53
N LEU A 239 21.83 -3.83 -19.65
CA LEU A 239 21.68 -3.97 -18.19
C LEU A 239 20.47 -3.18 -17.69
N THR A 240 20.36 -1.93 -18.10
CA THR A 240 19.35 -0.97 -17.66
C THR A 240 17.94 -1.42 -18.10
N GLN A 241 17.78 -1.86 -19.35
CA GLN A 241 16.56 -2.52 -19.85
C GLN A 241 16.21 -3.80 -19.09
N GLY A 242 17.22 -4.63 -18.79
CA GLY A 242 17.06 -5.86 -18.01
C GLY A 242 16.54 -5.56 -16.59
N ILE A 243 17.10 -4.54 -15.93
CA ILE A 243 16.68 -4.08 -14.61
C ILE A 243 15.26 -3.49 -14.66
N TYR A 244 14.93 -2.68 -15.66
CA TYR A 244 13.57 -2.19 -15.87
C TYR A 244 12.56 -3.35 -15.99
N SER A 245 12.86 -4.32 -16.85
CA SER A 245 12.00 -5.49 -17.09
C SER A 245 11.84 -6.33 -15.83
N ALA A 246 12.93 -6.59 -15.11
CA ALA A 246 12.91 -7.29 -13.83
C ALA A 246 12.13 -6.51 -12.76
N TYR A 247 12.24 -5.19 -12.73
CA TYR A 247 11.48 -4.32 -11.83
C TYR A 247 9.98 -4.41 -12.10
N MET A 248 9.56 -4.25 -13.35
CA MET A 248 8.15 -4.32 -13.73
C MET A 248 7.55 -5.70 -13.45
N ALA A 249 8.23 -6.78 -13.88
CA ALA A 249 7.82 -8.14 -13.60
C ALA A 249 7.75 -8.41 -12.09
N GLY A 250 8.74 -7.92 -11.33
CA GLY A 250 8.80 -8.01 -9.88
C GLY A 250 7.62 -7.31 -9.20
N ILE A 251 7.20 -6.13 -9.67
CA ILE A 251 6.03 -5.43 -9.16
C ILE A 251 4.74 -6.15 -9.52
N VAL A 252 4.59 -6.65 -10.74
CA VAL A 252 3.42 -7.47 -11.14
C VAL A 252 3.30 -8.70 -10.24
N PHE A 253 4.41 -9.42 -10.05
CA PHE A 253 4.47 -10.56 -9.15
C PHE A 253 4.11 -10.18 -7.70
N LEU A 254 4.63 -9.06 -7.21
CA LEU A 254 4.32 -8.55 -5.88
C LEU A 254 2.81 -8.23 -5.73
N MET A 255 2.20 -7.61 -6.74
CA MET A 255 0.75 -7.34 -6.75
C MET A 255 -0.06 -8.63 -6.80
N PHE A 256 0.39 -9.63 -7.55
CA PHE A 256 -0.22 -10.97 -7.54
C PHE A 256 -0.17 -11.61 -6.15
N LEU A 257 0.97 -11.55 -5.46
CA LEU A 257 1.10 -12.06 -4.09
C LEU A 257 0.18 -11.30 -3.12
N TYR A 258 0.12 -9.97 -3.22
CA TYR A 258 -0.78 -9.15 -2.40
C TYR A 258 -2.26 -9.46 -2.66
N GLY A 259 -2.66 -9.60 -3.93
CA GLY A 259 -4.03 -9.97 -4.31
C GLY A 259 -4.40 -11.36 -3.80
N THR A 260 -3.51 -12.33 -3.97
CA THR A 260 -3.68 -13.70 -3.47
C THR A 260 -3.81 -13.72 -1.94
N GLN A 261 -2.96 -12.97 -1.23
CA GLN A 261 -3.04 -12.84 0.21
C GLN A 261 -4.41 -12.28 0.64
N ALA A 262 -4.87 -11.19 0.02
CA ALA A 262 -6.17 -10.58 0.32
C ALA A 262 -7.34 -11.55 0.07
N PHE A 263 -7.29 -12.28 -1.06
CA PHE A 263 -8.28 -13.29 -1.40
C PHE A 263 -8.31 -14.44 -0.38
N VAL A 264 -7.16 -15.01 -0.04
CA VAL A 264 -7.06 -16.10 0.95
C VAL A 264 -7.58 -15.64 2.31
N ILE A 265 -7.24 -14.44 2.76
CA ILE A 265 -7.77 -13.86 4.01
C ILE A 265 -9.29 -13.77 3.94
N LEU A 266 -9.83 -13.22 2.87
CA LEU A 266 -11.27 -13.04 2.70
C LEU A 266 -12.01 -14.39 2.69
N SER A 267 -11.50 -15.38 1.94
CA SER A 267 -12.09 -16.72 1.84
C SER A 267 -12.07 -17.44 3.19
N ARG A 268 -10.93 -17.42 3.90
CA ARG A 268 -10.82 -18.02 5.24
C ARG A 268 -11.70 -17.30 6.26
N PHE A 269 -11.78 -15.98 6.20
CA PHE A 269 -12.64 -15.18 7.04
C PHE A 269 -14.13 -15.50 6.79
N ASN A 270 -14.56 -15.59 5.54
CA ASN A 270 -15.94 -15.94 5.21
C ASN A 270 -16.32 -17.36 5.69
N ALA A 271 -15.45 -18.35 5.48
CA ALA A 271 -15.67 -19.72 5.96
C ALA A 271 -15.74 -19.82 7.50
N ALA A 272 -14.91 -19.04 8.18
CA ALA A 272 -14.93 -18.95 9.64
C ALA A 272 -16.22 -18.31 10.19
N PHE A 273 -16.85 -17.43 9.40
CA PHE A 273 -18.04 -16.68 9.79
C PHE A 273 -19.35 -17.38 9.38
N SER A 274 -19.36 -18.23 8.35
CA SER A 274 -20.54 -19.00 7.96
C SER A 274 -20.88 -20.10 8.98
N SER A 275 -19.88 -20.67 9.65
CA SER A 275 -20.08 -21.77 10.63
C SER A 275 -20.68 -21.34 11.97
N ASN A 276 -20.83 -20.04 12.25
CA ASN A 276 -21.31 -19.51 13.55
C ASN A 276 -22.50 -18.54 13.42
N LEU A 277 -23.38 -18.76 12.44
CA LEU A 277 -24.44 -17.81 12.05
C LEU A 277 -25.55 -17.60 13.10
N THR A 278 -25.77 -18.54 14.03
CA THR A 278 -26.98 -18.55 14.88
C THR A 278 -26.99 -17.56 16.05
N LYS A 279 -25.89 -16.87 16.39
CA LYS A 279 -25.84 -15.88 17.50
C LYS A 279 -24.87 -14.71 17.24
N GLN A 280 -25.02 -13.98 16.13
CA GLN A 280 -24.14 -12.84 15.83
C GLN A 280 -24.73 -11.50 16.32
N SER A 281 -23.98 -10.80 17.18
CA SER A 281 -24.28 -9.42 17.61
C SER A 281 -24.10 -8.42 16.46
N ASP A 282 -24.76 -7.26 16.52
CA ASP A 282 -24.65 -6.23 15.47
C ASP A 282 -23.23 -5.68 15.31
N GLN A 283 -22.47 -5.59 16.41
CA GLN A 283 -21.05 -5.24 16.38
C GLN A 283 -20.26 -6.21 15.48
N TYR A 284 -20.58 -7.50 15.54
CA TYR A 284 -19.92 -8.52 14.74
C TYR A 284 -20.26 -8.38 13.24
N ARG A 285 -21.50 -8.04 12.90
CA ARG A 285 -21.91 -7.75 11.51
C ARG A 285 -21.21 -6.52 10.96
N GLN A 286 -21.13 -5.44 11.75
CA GLN A 286 -20.43 -4.22 11.35
C GLN A 286 -18.94 -4.50 11.11
N LEU A 287 -18.31 -5.28 12.00
CA LEU A 287 -16.93 -5.69 11.86
C LEU A 287 -16.72 -6.50 10.58
N LYS A 288 -17.53 -7.55 10.34
CA LYS A 288 -17.48 -8.35 9.10
C LYS A 288 -17.53 -7.46 7.86
N ARG A 289 -18.48 -6.52 7.80
CA ARG A 289 -18.61 -5.57 6.68
C ARG A 289 -17.37 -4.71 6.49
N ARG A 290 -16.75 -4.21 7.56
CA ARG A 290 -15.51 -3.41 7.48
C ARG A 290 -14.35 -4.24 6.92
N VAL A 291 -14.17 -5.47 7.39
CA VAL A 291 -13.10 -6.38 6.93
C VAL A 291 -13.28 -6.76 5.47
N THR A 292 -14.48 -7.21 5.10
CA THR A 292 -14.78 -7.58 3.72
C THR A 292 -14.58 -6.40 2.78
N ARG A 293 -15.03 -5.19 3.17
CA ARG A 293 -14.80 -3.98 2.37
C ARG A 293 -13.33 -3.65 2.24
N PHE A 294 -12.56 -3.74 3.33
CA PHE A 294 -11.12 -3.49 3.31
C PHE A 294 -10.38 -4.49 2.41
N GLN A 295 -10.64 -5.79 2.55
CA GLN A 295 -10.00 -6.83 1.75
C GLN A 295 -10.40 -6.75 0.28
N ARG A 296 -11.67 -6.46 -0.04
CA ARG A 296 -12.11 -6.22 -1.42
C ARG A 296 -11.39 -5.03 -2.05
N ARG A 297 -11.28 -3.90 -1.33
CA ARG A 297 -10.51 -2.74 -1.82
C ARG A 297 -9.05 -3.08 -2.07
N ALA A 298 -8.40 -3.79 -1.14
CA ALA A 298 -7.02 -4.22 -1.29
C ALA A 298 -6.84 -5.13 -2.53
N TYR A 299 -7.76 -6.08 -2.73
CA TYR A 299 -7.77 -6.98 -3.89
C TYR A 299 -7.98 -6.21 -5.21
N THR A 300 -8.97 -5.32 -5.28
CA THR A 300 -9.22 -4.48 -6.46
C THR A 300 -8.03 -3.59 -6.78
N HIS A 301 -7.40 -2.98 -5.77
CA HIS A 301 -6.21 -2.16 -5.96
C HIS A 301 -5.03 -2.98 -6.49
N ALA A 302 -4.81 -4.19 -5.94
CA ALA A 302 -3.75 -5.08 -6.41
C ALA A 302 -3.95 -5.48 -7.87
N ILE A 303 -5.19 -5.84 -8.27
CA ILE A 303 -5.51 -6.14 -9.67
C ILE A 303 -5.29 -4.93 -10.57
N PHE A 304 -5.83 -3.78 -10.19
CA PHE A 304 -5.71 -2.56 -11.00
C PHE A 304 -4.23 -2.19 -11.20
N GLN A 305 -3.43 -2.21 -10.13
CA GLN A 305 -1.99 -1.97 -10.23
C GLN A 305 -1.30 -3.03 -11.07
N ALA A 306 -1.60 -4.32 -10.90
CA ALA A 306 -1.04 -5.38 -11.73
C ALA A 306 -1.33 -5.15 -13.21
N ILE A 307 -2.57 -4.80 -13.59
CA ILE A 307 -2.94 -4.51 -14.98
C ILE A 307 -2.11 -3.33 -15.51
N VAL A 308 -2.01 -2.24 -14.75
CA VAL A 308 -1.22 -1.07 -15.17
C VAL A 308 0.25 -1.44 -15.35
N TYR A 309 0.88 -2.09 -14.36
CA TYR A 309 2.29 -2.49 -14.46
C TYR A 309 2.52 -3.53 -15.58
N THR A 310 1.57 -4.43 -15.84
CA THR A 310 1.63 -5.35 -16.99
C THR A 310 1.56 -4.58 -18.31
N ALA A 311 0.77 -3.51 -18.40
CA ALA A 311 0.75 -2.65 -19.59
C ALA A 311 2.11 -1.97 -19.81
N TYR A 312 2.73 -1.42 -18.75
CA TYR A 312 4.09 -0.85 -18.80
C TYR A 312 5.18 -1.88 -19.12
N PHE A 313 4.98 -3.15 -18.73
CA PHE A 313 5.88 -4.25 -19.04
C PHE A 313 5.76 -4.71 -20.49
N ALA A 314 4.54 -4.84 -20.99
CA ALA A 314 4.26 -5.36 -22.33
C ALA A 314 4.40 -4.30 -23.43
N SER A 315 4.22 -3.02 -23.11
CA SER A 315 4.24 -1.93 -24.10
C SER A 315 5.54 -1.13 -24.04
N PRO A 316 6.41 -1.23 -25.07
CA PRO A 316 7.62 -0.40 -25.16
C PRO A 316 7.32 1.10 -25.12
N PHE A 317 6.20 1.50 -25.74
CA PHE A 317 5.79 2.90 -25.81
C PHE A 317 5.53 3.50 -24.42
N LEU A 318 5.06 2.69 -23.47
CA LEU A 318 4.77 3.16 -22.13
C LEU A 318 6.03 3.29 -21.27
N VAL A 319 7.15 2.69 -21.65
CA VAL A 319 8.37 2.67 -20.82
C VAL A 319 8.87 4.10 -20.55
N ASN A 320 8.98 4.90 -21.60
CA ASN A 320 9.41 6.31 -21.49
C ASN A 320 8.37 7.18 -20.77
N LYS A 321 7.14 6.69 -20.58
CA LYS A 321 6.06 7.40 -19.88
C LYS A 321 5.96 7.03 -18.40
N PHE A 322 6.85 6.16 -17.89
CA PHE A 322 6.79 5.68 -16.50
C PHE A 322 6.95 6.82 -15.48
N ASP A 323 7.69 7.87 -15.81
CA ASP A 323 7.87 9.05 -14.94
C ASP A 323 6.56 9.80 -14.63
N TYR A 324 5.58 9.76 -15.54
CA TYR A 324 4.25 10.31 -15.28
C TYR A 324 3.45 9.46 -14.30
N PHE A 325 3.62 8.15 -14.38
CA PHE A 325 2.87 7.21 -13.55
C PHE A 325 3.39 7.15 -12.12
N LEU A 326 4.69 7.36 -11.90
CA LEU A 326 5.30 7.26 -10.58
C LEU A 326 4.61 8.14 -9.51
N PRO A 327 4.46 9.47 -9.68
CA PRO A 327 3.74 10.32 -8.72
C PRO A 327 2.26 9.95 -8.56
N LEU A 328 1.59 9.49 -9.62
CA LEU A 328 0.19 9.05 -9.57
C LEU A 328 0.04 7.75 -8.76
N SER A 329 0.91 6.78 -8.98
CA SER A 329 0.89 5.50 -8.30
C SER A 329 1.13 5.66 -6.78
N TRP A 330 1.88 6.68 -6.37
CA TRP A 330 2.20 6.97 -4.98
C TRP A 330 1.08 7.67 -4.22
N LEU A 331 0.02 8.13 -4.88
CA LEU A 331 -1.20 8.62 -4.21
C LEU A 331 -1.79 7.55 -3.26
N VAL A 332 -1.59 6.28 -3.58
CA VAL A 332 -2.01 5.15 -2.73
C VAL A 332 -1.30 5.14 -1.37
N PHE A 333 -0.06 5.64 -1.29
CA PHE A 333 0.71 5.68 -0.04
C PHE A 333 0.06 6.66 0.95
N HIS A 334 -0.40 7.81 0.45
CA HIS A 334 -1.09 8.83 1.25
C HIS A 334 -2.49 8.38 1.67
N ILE A 335 -3.22 7.71 0.76
CA ILE A 335 -4.52 7.09 1.09
C ILE A 335 -4.33 6.06 2.20
N MET A 336 -3.36 5.16 2.07
CA MET A 336 -3.08 4.15 3.08
C MET A 336 -2.69 4.79 4.40
N THR A 337 -1.83 5.81 4.42
CA THR A 337 -1.42 6.51 5.65
C THR A 337 -2.62 7.12 6.39
N LYS A 338 -3.57 7.71 5.65
CA LYS A 338 -4.84 8.19 6.24
C LYS A 338 -5.64 7.03 6.83
N GLU A 339 -5.83 5.95 6.08
CA GLU A 339 -6.57 4.78 6.55
C GLU A 339 -5.90 4.17 7.78
N LEU A 340 -4.57 4.11 7.83
CA LEU A 340 -3.82 3.71 9.03
C LEU A 340 -4.21 4.60 10.20
N GLY A 341 -4.18 5.92 10.07
CA GLY A 341 -4.55 6.86 11.13
C GLY A 341 -5.97 6.68 11.67
N VAL A 342 -6.93 6.32 10.81
CA VAL A 342 -8.37 6.27 11.16
C VAL A 342 -8.85 4.88 11.60
N SER A 343 -8.32 3.81 11.02
CA SER A 343 -8.95 2.47 11.04
C SER A 343 -8.75 1.63 12.30
N THR A 344 -8.05 2.11 13.35
CA THR A 344 -7.74 1.28 14.52
C THR A 344 -8.11 1.88 15.86
N LEU A 345 -9.04 2.84 15.93
CA LEU A 345 -9.66 3.13 17.22
C LEU A 345 -10.36 1.84 17.66
N ALA A 346 -9.76 1.20 18.67
CA ALA A 346 -10.36 0.05 19.31
C ALA A 346 -11.75 0.49 19.71
N VAL A 347 -12.76 -0.28 19.33
CA VAL A 347 -14.10 -0.14 19.89
C VAL A 347 -13.86 -0.14 21.39
N GLU A 348 -13.99 1.03 22.00
CA GLU A 348 -14.11 1.15 23.45
C GLU A 348 -15.17 0.11 23.76
N ARG A 349 -14.80 -0.95 24.49
CA ARG A 349 -15.81 -1.84 25.03
C ARG A 349 -16.67 -0.88 25.80
N SER A 350 -17.86 -0.60 25.28
CA SER A 350 -18.93 0.06 26.01
C SER A 350 -18.87 -0.64 27.34
N SER A 351 -18.34 0.05 28.35
CA SER A 351 -18.28 -0.47 29.69
C SER A 351 -19.73 -0.75 29.94
N SER A 352 -20.11 -2.03 29.88
CA SER A 352 -21.44 -2.46 30.25
C SER A 352 -21.64 -1.77 31.56
N SER A 353 -22.57 -0.81 31.60
CA SER A 353 -22.99 -0.21 32.84
C SER A 353 -23.41 -1.42 33.66
N GLY A 354 -22.49 -1.92 34.48
CA GLY A 354 -22.84 -2.80 35.55
C GLY A 354 -23.87 -1.96 36.25
N LYS A 355 -25.15 -2.37 36.14
CA LYS A 355 -26.14 -1.97 37.10
C LYS A 355 -25.43 -2.18 38.42
N SER A 356 -25.02 -1.09 39.08
CA SER A 356 -24.61 -1.17 40.47
C SER A 356 -25.71 -1.96 41.14
N PRO A 357 -25.40 -3.11 41.78
CA PRO A 357 -26.41 -3.78 42.56
C PRO A 357 -26.98 -2.74 43.51
N SER A 358 -28.27 -2.43 43.35
CA SER A 358 -28.99 -1.57 44.26
C SER A 358 -28.72 -2.11 45.66
N PRO A 359 -28.28 -1.30 46.63
CA PRO A 359 -28.07 -1.78 47.98
C PRO A 359 -29.42 -2.28 48.49
N GLY A 360 -29.57 -3.59 48.56
CA GLY A 360 -30.69 -4.21 49.25
C GLY A 360 -30.57 -3.86 50.73
N PRO A 361 -31.68 -3.51 51.41
CA PRO A 361 -31.64 -3.20 52.83
C PRO A 361 -31.19 -4.43 53.60
N SER A 362 -30.10 -4.26 54.35
CA SER A 362 -29.55 -5.24 55.28
C SER A 362 -30.48 -5.37 56.49
N THR A 363 -31.37 -6.36 56.49
CA THR A 363 -31.98 -6.87 57.72
C THR A 363 -31.03 -7.90 58.33
N GLY A 364 -30.47 -7.55 59.48
CA GLY A 364 -29.60 -8.42 60.26
C GLY A 364 -30.36 -9.63 60.80
N GLN A 365 -29.73 -10.79 60.70
CA GLN A 365 -30.00 -11.93 61.55
C GLN A 365 -28.67 -12.60 61.87
N GLU A 366 -28.26 -12.45 63.13
CA GLU A 366 -27.19 -13.20 63.76
C GLU A 366 -27.59 -14.68 63.84
N SER A 367 -26.66 -15.58 63.50
CA SER A 367 -26.63 -16.92 64.08
C SER A 367 -25.21 -17.47 64.07
N PRO A 368 -24.71 -18.01 65.20
CA PRO A 368 -23.33 -18.47 65.33
C PRO A 368 -23.17 -19.98 65.10
N ASN A 369 -21.95 -20.35 64.69
CA ASN A 369 -21.21 -21.61 64.91
C ASN A 369 -20.85 -22.50 63.71
N ALA A 370 -19.54 -22.84 63.71
CA ALA A 370 -18.84 -24.00 63.15
C ALA A 370 -18.30 -23.89 61.70
N PRO A 371 -17.28 -24.71 61.33
CA PRO A 371 -15.89 -24.56 61.74
C PRO A 371 -14.93 -24.41 60.54
N SER A 372 -13.70 -23.99 60.85
CA SER A 372 -12.59 -23.74 59.92
C SER A 372 -12.22 -24.95 59.07
N TYR A 373 -12.39 -24.83 57.75
CA TYR A 373 -11.66 -25.63 56.76
C TYR A 373 -10.61 -24.77 56.05
N SER A 374 -9.36 -25.04 56.39
CA SER A 374 -8.19 -24.67 55.60
C SER A 374 -8.22 -25.46 54.29
N SER A 375 -8.47 -24.80 53.16
CA SER A 375 -8.09 -25.33 51.85
C SER A 375 -7.34 -24.27 51.06
N SER A 376 -6.06 -24.57 50.85
CA SER A 376 -5.16 -23.93 49.92
C SER A 376 -5.64 -24.21 48.49
N GLN A 377 -6.27 -23.22 47.84
CA GLN A 377 -6.40 -23.21 46.39
C GLN A 377 -5.51 -22.12 45.79
N PRO A 378 -4.69 -22.45 44.77
CA PRO A 378 -3.86 -21.46 44.09
C PRO A 378 -4.71 -20.66 43.09
N ASN A 379 -4.60 -19.33 43.21
CA ASN A 379 -4.72 -18.31 42.16
C ASN A 379 -5.68 -18.61 41.00
N ASN A 380 -6.97 -18.35 41.22
CA ASN A 380 -7.88 -17.90 40.17
C ASN A 380 -8.19 -16.42 40.36
N SER A 381 -7.31 -15.57 39.83
CA SER A 381 -7.49 -14.12 39.77
C SER A 381 -8.62 -13.77 38.80
N ARG A 382 -9.86 -13.92 39.25
CA ARG A 382 -11.03 -13.24 38.67
C ARG A 382 -10.85 -11.74 38.94
N LEU A 383 -10.34 -11.02 37.94
CA LEU A 383 -10.31 -9.56 37.89
C LEU A 383 -11.74 -9.02 38.01
N SER A 384 -12.05 -8.46 39.17
CA SER A 384 -13.19 -7.60 39.43
C SER A 384 -13.00 -6.25 38.75
N PHE A 385 -14.03 -5.79 38.05
CA PHE A 385 -14.06 -4.51 37.36
C PHE A 385 -14.36 -3.40 38.37
N ALA A 386 -13.45 -2.45 38.52
CA ALA A 386 -13.73 -1.16 39.13
C ALA A 386 -13.88 -0.09 38.03
N THR A 387 -15.04 0.53 38.00
CA THR A 387 -15.44 1.65 37.13
C THR A 387 -14.96 2.98 37.72
N SER A 388 -14.55 3.90 36.84
CA SER A 388 -14.48 5.35 37.11
C SER A 388 -14.82 6.11 35.81
N PRO A 389 -15.39 7.33 35.91
CA PRO A 389 -16.37 7.80 34.94
C PRO A 389 -15.81 8.61 33.76
N SER A 390 -16.66 8.67 32.75
CA SER A 390 -16.57 9.35 31.45
C SER A 390 -16.56 10.88 31.51
N MET A 391 -15.89 11.50 30.54
CA MET A 391 -16.39 12.71 29.87
C MET A 391 -15.73 12.88 28.50
N PHE A 392 -16.45 12.56 27.43
CA PHE A 392 -16.32 13.20 26.12
C PHE A 392 -17.62 12.93 25.34
N THR A 393 -18.50 13.92 25.31
CA THR A 393 -19.64 13.99 24.41
C THR A 393 -19.12 14.39 23.02
N ALA A 394 -19.01 13.41 22.13
CA ALA A 394 -18.85 13.68 20.70
C ALA A 394 -20.23 14.05 20.13
N LYS A 395 -20.39 15.29 19.71
CA LYS A 395 -21.52 15.74 18.90
C LYS A 395 -21.55 14.96 17.59
N ASP A 396 -22.71 14.44 17.24
CA ASP A 396 -23.03 13.89 15.93
C ASP A 396 -22.87 14.98 14.86
N GLU A 397 -21.77 14.94 14.11
CA GLU A 397 -21.70 15.56 12.79
C GLU A 397 -22.18 14.54 11.76
N SER A 398 -23.42 14.74 11.32
CA SER A 398 -24.02 14.11 10.14
C SER A 398 -23.24 14.50 8.89
N PHE A 399 -22.18 13.75 8.59
CA PHE A 399 -21.46 13.88 7.33
C PHE A 399 -22.29 13.24 6.20
N ALA A 400 -23.13 14.06 5.55
CA ALA A 400 -23.68 13.76 4.24
C ALA A 400 -22.53 13.66 3.24
N MET A 401 -22.07 12.42 3.00
CA MET A 401 -21.12 12.12 1.96
C MET A 401 -21.90 12.10 0.64
N THR A 402 -21.89 13.23 -0.08
CA THR A 402 -22.33 13.25 -1.49
C THR A 402 -21.53 12.21 -2.26
N SER A 403 -22.25 11.17 -2.67
CA SER A 403 -21.78 10.06 -3.48
C SER A 403 -21.34 10.57 -4.86
N PRO A 404 -20.08 10.44 -5.29
CA PRO A 404 -19.77 10.53 -6.70
C PRO A 404 -20.08 9.17 -7.34
N ALA A 405 -20.94 9.21 -8.37
CA ALA A 405 -21.16 8.21 -9.41
C ALA A 405 -21.39 6.73 -8.97
N ARG A 406 -22.63 6.27 -9.17
CA ARG A 406 -22.94 4.86 -9.42
C ARG A 406 -22.16 4.42 -10.66
N CYS A 407 -21.17 3.54 -10.50
CA CYS A 407 -20.59 2.78 -11.60
C CYS A 407 -20.52 1.30 -11.21
N PHE A 408 -21.22 0.49 -12.01
CA PHE A 408 -21.19 -0.97 -12.14
C PHE A 408 -21.51 -1.82 -10.89
N ASP A 409 -22.81 -2.02 -10.67
CA ASP A 409 -23.29 -3.28 -10.07
C ASP A 409 -23.08 -4.40 -11.08
N PHE A 410 -22.02 -5.20 -10.92
CA PHE A 410 -21.94 -6.51 -11.55
C PHE A 410 -22.96 -7.42 -10.85
N ALA A 411 -24.02 -7.77 -11.56
CA ALA A 411 -24.90 -8.87 -11.18
C ALA A 411 -24.04 -10.14 -10.97
N PRO A 412 -24.30 -10.96 -9.94
CA PRO A 412 -23.62 -12.23 -9.80
C PRO A 412 -23.94 -13.10 -11.02
N LEU A 413 -22.92 -13.66 -11.67
CA LEU A 413 -23.11 -14.71 -12.68
C LEU A 413 -23.94 -15.83 -12.06
N GLU A 414 -25.17 -16.00 -12.53
CA GLU A 414 -25.95 -17.20 -12.29
C GLU A 414 -25.22 -18.37 -12.94
N SER A 415 -24.97 -19.42 -12.14
CA SER A 415 -24.53 -20.71 -12.66
C SER A 415 -25.56 -21.23 -13.68
N PRO A 416 -25.15 -21.72 -14.86
CA PRO A 416 -26.09 -22.30 -15.80
C PRO A 416 -26.79 -23.50 -15.14
N ARG A 417 -28.12 -23.41 -15.03
CA ARG A 417 -28.96 -24.55 -14.67
C ARG A 417 -28.89 -25.55 -15.81
N ALA A 418 -28.46 -26.78 -15.50
CA ALA A 418 -28.55 -27.91 -16.40
C ALA A 418 -30.03 -28.11 -16.81
N LEU A 419 -30.30 -27.98 -18.11
CA LEU A 419 -31.56 -28.38 -18.71
C LEU A 419 -31.73 -29.89 -18.51
N LYS A 420 -32.78 -30.28 -17.79
CA LYS A 420 -33.28 -31.66 -17.83
C LYS A 420 -33.87 -31.91 -19.23
N PRO A 421 -33.55 -33.03 -19.88
CA PRO A 421 -34.25 -33.43 -21.09
C PRO A 421 -35.68 -33.82 -20.73
N SER A 422 -36.65 -33.20 -21.39
CA SER A 422 -38.04 -33.63 -21.40
C SER A 422 -38.21 -34.76 -22.41
N ILE A 423 -38.76 -35.88 -21.95
CA ILE A 423 -39.39 -36.93 -22.76
C ILE A 423 -40.80 -36.47 -23.11
#